data_AF-A0A813J280-F1
#
_entry.id   AF-A0A813J280-F1
#
_cell.length_a   1.000
_cell.length_b   1.000
_cell.length_c   1.000
_cell.angle_alpha   90.00
_cell.angle_beta   90.00
_cell.angle_gamma   90.00
#
_symmetry.space_group_name_H-M   'P 1'
#
loop_
_entity.id
_entity.type
_entity.pdbx_description
1 polymer ?
#
loop_
_entity_poly.entity_id
_entity_poly.type
_entity_poly.pdbx_seq_one_letter_code
_entity_poly.pdbx_strand_id
1 'polypeptide(L)'
;ALCMCLAGSGGSRHQATTATRSMGRFSPIAQQQQQSGRFPPTAPLQSHQWLASPPLLTWHSRVEAAAVPTTNGQRQVPLLPNSSTTAAGHSSAPPISKTQAAAVNRAVRLKALDALAAGGLRPGQELELISALDLGTVPWSEVPVSLKQALRLPAGDKGIDSLALNLTVAVQAKDYTNGHSVPLERLTNFDFLATRSLLGQYCSRRIVATNSSTKLPQLWDELAGAEHRRYSAEEMEAWRLRAREWVEQQPGSEADSTPSSKLPRWPHQEACLRACRTFLASGPKQRDFFVQIATGGGKSLIMADLLTELDEGGRACVIVPKLDLMEQVAQLFESMALPGISRVGTGYTPDKDAHIFVCVRNSAWKLAHVDFDVLLLDEAHHYEPLPADLEDNDLDDSEQDLPQESGGANNNLTRPKSGSSLAPRFAGALQTSTSACE
;
A
#
# COMPACT_ATOMS: atom_id res chain seq x y z
N ALA A 1 0.17 -0.49 19.79
CA ALA A 1 -1.07 -0.57 20.58
C ALA A 1 -2.25 -0.54 19.62
N LEU A 2 -3.36 -1.23 19.89
CA LEU A 2 -4.66 -0.96 19.29
C LEU A 2 -5.36 0.01 20.25
N CYS A 3 -6.02 1.04 19.75
CA CYS A 3 -6.89 1.88 20.56
C CYS A 3 -8.33 1.71 20.05
N MET A 4 -9.24 1.33 20.94
CA MET A 4 -10.66 1.24 20.62
C MET A 4 -11.37 2.44 21.25
N CYS A 5 -12.14 3.21 20.48
CA CYS A 5 -12.93 4.32 21.00
C CYS A 5 -14.42 4.09 20.71
N LEU A 6 -15.29 4.27 21.70
CA LEU A 6 -16.74 4.23 21.52
C LEU A 6 -17.30 5.63 21.23
N ALA A 7 -18.06 5.78 20.14
CA ALA A 7 -18.89 6.96 19.91
C ALA A 7 -20.23 6.78 20.63
N GLY A 8 -20.53 7.65 21.60
CA GLY A 8 -21.78 7.59 22.35
C GLY A 8 -22.95 8.15 21.54
N SER A 9 -23.85 7.29 21.07
CA SER A 9 -25.17 7.69 20.56
C SER A 9 -26.21 7.64 21.69
N GLY A 10 -26.93 8.74 21.89
CA GLY A 10 -28.03 8.82 22.84
C GLY A 10 -29.23 8.02 22.33
N GLY A 11 -29.61 6.98 23.06
CA GLY A 11 -30.75 6.13 22.71
C GLY A 11 -32.09 6.85 22.75
N SER A 12 -32.92 6.61 21.72
CA SER A 12 -34.37 6.82 21.78
C SER A 12 -35.07 5.46 21.80
N ARG A 13 -35.84 5.21 22.86
CA ARG A 13 -36.68 4.02 23.01
C ARG A 13 -37.89 4.13 22.08
N HIS A 14 -38.08 3.16 21.19
CA HIS A 14 -39.40 2.85 20.65
C HIS A 14 -39.86 1.47 21.10
N GLN A 15 -40.95 1.45 21.85
CA GLN A 15 -41.76 0.27 22.12
C GLN A 15 -42.47 -0.14 20.84
N ALA A 16 -42.37 -1.41 20.47
CA ALA A 16 -43.20 -2.02 19.44
C ALA A 16 -44.49 -2.55 20.07
N THR A 17 -45.64 -2.01 19.68
CA THR A 17 -46.95 -2.65 19.84
C THR A 17 -47.56 -2.90 18.47
N THR A 18 -47.88 -4.16 18.24
CA THR A 18 -48.56 -4.70 17.07
C THR A 18 -50.03 -4.25 17.03
N ALA A 19 -50.48 -3.70 15.90
CA ALA A 19 -51.90 -3.77 15.50
C ALA A 19 -52.06 -3.59 13.99
N THR A 20 -52.86 -4.48 13.43
CA THR A 20 -53.20 -4.68 12.02
C THR A 20 -54.33 -3.75 11.53
N ARG A 21 -54.39 -3.61 10.19
CA ARG A 21 -55.54 -3.32 9.29
C ARG A 21 -55.71 -1.93 8.65
N SER A 22 -55.64 -1.99 7.31
CA SER A 22 -56.68 -1.59 6.34
C SER A 22 -56.69 -0.18 5.72
N MET A 23 -56.35 -0.19 4.43
CA MET A 23 -56.71 0.67 3.29
C MET A 23 -57.63 1.91 3.48
N GLY A 24 -57.18 3.02 2.87
CA GLY A 24 -58.04 4.11 2.40
C GLY A 24 -57.23 5.20 1.68
N ARG A 25 -57.40 5.32 0.36
CA ARG A 25 -56.86 6.40 -0.50
C ARG A 25 -57.55 7.74 -0.20
N PHE A 26 -56.82 8.86 -0.28
CA PHE A 26 -57.14 10.09 -1.05
C PHE A 26 -56.08 11.18 -0.79
N SER A 27 -55.56 11.79 -1.86
CA SER A 27 -54.76 13.04 -1.89
C SER A 27 -55.68 14.26 -2.07
N PRO A 28 -55.16 15.50 -2.29
CA PRO A 28 -54.21 16.32 -1.52
C PRO A 28 -54.86 17.70 -1.17
N ILE A 29 -54.22 18.52 -0.32
CA ILE A 29 -54.31 20.00 -0.37
C ILE A 29 -53.13 20.59 0.42
N ALA A 30 -52.47 21.56 -0.19
CA ALA A 30 -51.45 22.42 0.40
C ALA A 30 -52.10 23.49 1.29
N GLN A 31 -51.48 23.83 2.43
CA GLN A 31 -51.49 25.22 2.89
C GLN A 31 -50.33 25.53 3.83
N GLN A 32 -49.61 26.57 3.41
CA GLN A 32 -48.54 27.29 4.05
C GLN A 32 -49.11 28.15 5.19
N GLN A 33 -48.51 28.12 6.39
CA GLN A 33 -48.60 29.23 7.32
C GLN A 33 -47.34 29.33 8.19
N GLN A 34 -46.68 30.48 8.04
CA GLN A 34 -45.64 31.01 8.91
C GLN A 34 -46.23 31.27 10.29
N GLN A 35 -45.53 30.87 11.37
CA GLN A 35 -45.54 31.65 12.61
C GLN A 35 -44.15 31.68 13.24
N SER A 36 -43.72 32.92 13.45
CA SER A 36 -42.54 33.40 14.15
C SER A 36 -42.61 33.12 15.66
N GLY A 37 -41.50 32.72 16.27
CA GLY A 37 -41.30 32.75 17.71
C GLY A 37 -39.83 33.03 18.04
N ARG A 38 -39.55 34.20 18.62
CA ARG A 38 -38.22 34.65 19.06
C ARG A 38 -37.96 34.31 20.55
N PHE A 39 -36.66 34.26 20.86
CA PHE A 39 -35.95 34.44 22.15
C PHE A 39 -35.83 33.23 23.10
N PRO A 40 -34.79 33.14 23.96
CA PRO A 40 -33.78 34.16 24.33
C PRO A 40 -32.29 33.69 24.23
N PRO A 41 -31.31 34.57 24.54
CA PRO A 41 -29.87 34.29 24.42
C PRO A 41 -29.19 33.94 25.77
N THR A 42 -27.90 33.57 25.65
CA THR A 42 -26.80 33.54 26.65
C THR A 42 -26.60 32.33 27.56
N ALA A 43 -25.43 31.69 27.44
CA ALA A 43 -24.38 31.70 28.48
C ALA A 43 -23.04 31.13 27.91
N PRO A 44 -21.87 31.74 28.20
CA PRO A 44 -20.57 31.20 27.84
C PRO A 44 -20.06 30.24 28.93
N LEU A 45 -19.55 29.08 28.53
CA LEU A 45 -18.94 28.10 29.43
C LEU A 45 -17.50 28.50 29.77
N GLN A 46 -17.25 28.56 31.08
CA GLN A 46 -15.98 28.88 31.71
C GLN A 46 -14.95 27.75 31.53
N SER A 47 -13.71 28.16 31.31
CA SER A 47 -12.51 27.35 31.39
C SER A 47 -12.27 26.86 32.81
N HIS A 48 -12.24 25.53 33.02
CA HIS A 48 -11.73 24.94 34.25
C HIS A 48 -10.35 24.30 34.01
N GLN A 49 -9.38 24.86 34.70
CA GLN A 49 -8.03 24.35 34.93
C GLN A 49 -8.10 22.95 35.54
N TRP A 50 -7.32 22.01 34.98
CA TRP A 50 -7.06 20.73 35.63
C TRP A 50 -5.85 20.86 36.56
N LEU A 51 -6.09 20.53 37.83
CA LEU A 51 -5.09 20.37 38.86
C LEU A 51 -4.29 19.09 38.64
N ALA A 52 -2.99 19.22 38.87
CA ALA A 52 -1.97 18.18 38.79
C ALA A 52 -2.23 16.99 39.74
N SER A 53 -1.74 15.83 39.35
CA SER A 53 -1.49 14.68 40.21
C SER A 53 -0.17 13.99 39.80
N PRO A 54 0.48 13.28 40.74
CA PRO A 54 1.94 13.30 40.96
C PRO A 54 2.70 12.15 40.25
N PRO A 55 4.06 12.11 40.30
CA PRO A 55 4.87 11.44 39.29
C PRO A 55 5.04 9.94 39.54
N LEU A 56 5.07 9.18 38.44
CA LEU A 56 5.50 7.79 38.41
C LEU A 56 7.03 7.72 38.40
N LEU A 57 7.55 6.91 39.32
CA LEU A 57 8.95 6.54 39.49
C LEU A 57 9.53 5.95 38.19
N THR A 58 10.47 6.65 37.57
CA THR A 58 11.32 6.14 36.51
C THR A 58 12.62 5.58 37.07
N TRP A 59 12.95 4.36 36.67
CA TRP A 59 14.26 3.73 36.88
C TRP A 59 15.24 4.28 35.83
N HIS A 60 16.23 5.05 36.28
CA HIS A 60 17.35 5.47 35.43
C HIS A 60 18.48 4.45 35.49
N SER A 61 18.93 3.97 34.32
CA SER A 61 20.30 3.50 34.14
C SER A 61 20.98 4.41 33.14
N ARG A 62 21.87 5.23 33.69
CA ARG A 62 22.68 6.28 33.06
C ARG A 62 24.00 5.63 32.64
N VAL A 63 24.38 5.76 31.37
CA VAL A 63 25.78 5.59 30.93
C VAL A 63 26.17 6.90 30.27
N GLU A 64 27.16 7.56 30.86
CA GLU A 64 27.67 8.85 30.45
C GLU A 64 28.65 8.76 29.28
N ALA A 65 28.64 9.87 28.54
CA ALA A 65 29.40 10.31 27.38
C ALA A 65 30.89 9.94 27.28
N ALA A 66 31.36 9.95 26.03
CA ALA A 66 32.65 10.55 25.70
C ALA A 66 32.49 11.47 24.47
N ALA A 67 32.67 12.77 24.70
CA ALA A 67 32.72 13.81 23.67
C ALA A 67 34.09 13.82 22.99
N VAL A 68 34.12 14.03 21.67
CA VAL A 68 35.33 14.24 20.88
C VAL A 68 35.28 15.67 20.32
N PRO A 69 36.38 16.46 20.39
CA PRO A 69 36.37 17.86 20.01
C PRO A 69 36.35 18.05 18.48
N THR A 70 35.51 18.97 18.03
CA THR A 70 35.49 19.51 16.66
C THR A 70 36.61 20.53 16.48
N THR A 71 37.37 20.40 15.39
CA THR A 71 38.28 21.44 14.91
C THR A 71 37.85 21.89 13.52
N ASN A 72 37.74 23.21 13.38
CA ASN A 72 37.46 23.94 12.14
C ASN A 72 38.65 23.87 11.18
N GLY A 73 38.40 23.63 9.88
CA GLY A 73 39.43 23.75 8.85
C GLY A 73 38.92 23.47 7.43
N GLN A 74 38.68 24.56 6.69
CA GLN A 74 38.75 24.72 5.22
C GLN A 74 38.20 23.60 4.30
N ARG A 75 37.08 23.90 3.60
CA ARG A 75 36.63 23.18 2.41
C ARG A 75 37.62 23.40 1.24
N GLN A 76 38.46 22.41 0.99
CA GLN A 76 38.99 22.13 -0.34
C GLN A 76 38.17 20.98 -0.94
N VAL A 77 37.71 21.14 -2.19
CA VAL A 77 37.06 20.09 -2.96
C VAL A 77 38.14 19.09 -3.38
N PRO A 78 38.15 17.83 -2.90
CA PRO A 78 39.18 16.88 -3.32
C PRO A 78 38.76 16.24 -4.65
N LEU A 79 39.60 16.40 -5.66
CA LEU A 79 39.67 15.47 -6.78
C LEU A 79 39.92 14.06 -6.21
N LEU A 80 39.05 13.12 -6.57
CA LEU A 80 39.13 11.71 -6.16
C LEU A 80 40.52 11.15 -6.47
N PRO A 81 41.29 10.66 -5.47
CA PRO A 81 42.54 9.97 -5.73
C PRO A 81 42.25 8.55 -6.22
N ASN A 82 42.90 8.15 -7.31
CA ASN A 82 43.09 6.75 -7.67
C ASN A 82 44.00 6.09 -6.63
N SER A 83 43.42 5.58 -5.55
CA SER A 83 44.15 4.86 -4.51
C SER A 83 43.85 3.36 -4.60
N SER A 84 44.78 2.64 -5.22
CA SER A 84 44.99 1.20 -5.03
C SER A 84 45.44 0.96 -3.58
N THR A 85 44.48 0.88 -2.66
CA THR A 85 44.73 0.56 -1.26
C THR A 85 44.32 -0.89 -1.05
N THR A 86 45.28 -1.72 -0.68
CA THR A 86 45.12 -3.13 -0.29
C THR A 86 44.02 -3.26 0.77
N ALA A 87 42.90 -3.87 0.37
CA ALA A 87 41.70 -4.06 1.18
C ALA A 87 41.96 -5.04 2.33
N ALA A 88 42.22 -4.49 3.52
CA ALA A 88 42.15 -5.25 4.76
C ALA A 88 40.68 -5.47 5.16
N GLY A 89 40.30 -6.73 5.32
CA GLY A 89 39.21 -7.18 6.19
C GLY A 89 37.83 -6.56 5.97
N HIS A 90 37.32 -6.56 4.74
CA HIS A 90 35.89 -6.31 4.56
C HIS A 90 35.13 -7.51 5.12
N SER A 91 34.54 -7.32 6.30
CA SER A 91 33.58 -8.21 6.92
C SER A 91 32.56 -8.63 5.87
N SER A 92 32.73 -9.82 5.29
CA SER A 92 31.80 -10.37 4.32
C SER A 92 30.44 -10.41 5.00
N ALA A 93 29.49 -9.60 4.51
CA ALA A 93 28.10 -9.72 4.93
C ALA A 93 27.75 -11.21 4.88
N PRO A 94 27.40 -11.86 6.01
CA PRO A 94 27.23 -13.29 6.01
C PRO A 94 26.10 -13.60 5.01
N PRO A 95 26.37 -14.37 3.95
CA PRO A 95 25.32 -14.77 3.04
C PRO A 95 24.25 -15.48 3.87
N ILE A 96 22.98 -15.20 3.56
CA ILE A 96 21.86 -15.94 4.13
C ILE A 96 22.15 -17.44 4.02
N SER A 97 21.89 -18.20 5.08
CA SER A 97 22.21 -19.63 5.06
C SER A 97 21.48 -20.32 3.90
N LYS A 98 22.12 -21.33 3.28
CA LYS A 98 21.51 -22.07 2.15
C LYS A 98 20.13 -22.61 2.49
N THR A 99 19.95 -23.10 3.72
CA THR A 99 18.67 -23.60 4.22
C THR A 99 17.61 -22.49 4.29
N GLN A 100 17.96 -21.33 4.84
CA GLN A 100 17.05 -20.19 4.91
C GLN A 100 16.72 -19.64 3.52
N ALA A 101 17.71 -19.54 2.62
CA ALA A 101 17.50 -19.14 1.23
C ALA A 101 16.52 -20.09 0.51
N ALA A 102 16.71 -21.40 0.68
CA ALA A 102 15.82 -22.41 0.10
C ALA A 102 14.39 -22.30 0.66
N ALA A 103 14.24 -22.06 1.96
CA ALA A 103 12.93 -21.88 2.58
C ALA A 103 12.20 -20.63 2.04
N VAL A 104 12.89 -19.49 1.95
CA VAL A 104 12.32 -18.25 1.40
C VAL A 104 11.98 -18.43 -0.07
N ASN A 105 12.90 -18.97 -0.89
CA ASN A 105 12.65 -19.24 -2.31
C ASN A 105 11.42 -20.13 -2.51
N ARG A 106 11.28 -21.19 -1.71
CA ARG A 106 10.12 -22.08 -1.79
C ARG A 106 8.82 -21.34 -1.46
N ALA A 107 8.78 -20.60 -0.35
CA ALA A 107 7.60 -19.87 0.07
C ALA A 107 7.18 -18.80 -0.94
N VAL A 108 8.14 -18.02 -1.44
CA VAL A 108 7.90 -16.98 -2.44
C VAL A 108 7.45 -17.57 -3.77
N ARG A 109 8.07 -18.67 -4.22
CA ARG A 109 7.70 -19.37 -5.45
C ARG A 109 6.26 -19.87 -5.41
N LEU A 110 5.83 -20.43 -4.27
CA LEU A 110 4.44 -20.85 -4.07
C LEU A 110 3.49 -19.65 -4.20
N LYS A 111 3.72 -18.58 -3.43
CA LYS A 111 2.89 -17.36 -3.49
C LYS A 111 2.82 -16.76 -4.90
N ALA A 112 3.93 -16.74 -5.62
CA ALA A 112 3.99 -16.20 -6.99
C ALA A 112 3.19 -17.05 -7.98
N LEU A 113 3.23 -18.38 -7.86
CA LEU A 113 2.41 -19.29 -8.66
C LEU A 113 0.93 -19.12 -8.32
N ASP A 114 0.56 -19.06 -7.05
CA ASP A 114 -0.82 -18.84 -6.62
C ASP A 114 -1.37 -17.50 -7.16
N ALA A 115 -0.58 -16.43 -7.06
CA ALA A 115 -0.95 -15.11 -7.57
C ALA A 115 -1.11 -15.09 -9.11
N LEU A 116 -0.24 -15.78 -9.85
CA LEU A 116 -0.36 -15.92 -11.31
C LEU A 116 -1.57 -16.75 -11.72
N ALA A 117 -1.87 -17.83 -10.97
CA ALA A 117 -3.02 -18.68 -11.22
C ALA A 117 -4.34 -17.93 -10.97
N ALA A 118 -4.40 -17.11 -9.92
CA ALA A 118 -5.55 -16.26 -9.61
C ALA A 118 -5.82 -15.20 -10.68
N GLY A 119 -4.78 -14.74 -11.40
CA GLY A 119 -4.90 -13.71 -12.42
C GLY A 119 -5.15 -12.32 -11.86
N GLY A 120 -5.58 -11.38 -12.72
CA GLY A 120 -5.92 -10.00 -12.31
C GLY A 120 -4.74 -9.12 -11.89
N LEU A 121 -3.50 -9.58 -12.08
CA LEU A 121 -2.30 -8.82 -11.79
C LEU A 121 -2.12 -7.64 -12.77
N ARG A 122 -1.55 -6.52 -12.28
CA ARG A 122 -1.13 -5.44 -13.17
C ARG A 122 0.01 -5.92 -14.07
N PRO A 123 0.12 -5.48 -15.35
CA PRO A 123 1.13 -5.99 -16.28
C PRO A 123 2.57 -5.98 -15.73
N GLY A 124 2.99 -4.89 -15.08
CA GLY A 124 4.32 -4.81 -14.47
C GLY A 124 4.55 -5.80 -13.32
N GLN A 125 3.52 -6.06 -12.49
CA GLN A 125 3.61 -7.03 -11.39
C GLN A 125 3.61 -8.46 -11.92
N GLU A 126 2.81 -8.74 -12.94
CA GLU A 126 2.81 -10.06 -13.59
C GLU A 126 4.18 -10.38 -14.18
N LEU A 127 4.78 -9.43 -14.91
CA LEU A 127 6.11 -9.58 -15.47
C LEU A 127 7.19 -9.76 -14.38
N GLU A 128 7.10 -9.00 -13.29
CA GLU A 128 7.99 -9.15 -12.12
C GLU A 128 7.93 -10.58 -11.58
N LEU A 129 6.74 -11.12 -11.30
CA LEU A 129 6.58 -12.48 -10.79
C LEU A 129 7.06 -13.54 -11.77
N ILE A 130 6.73 -13.42 -13.06
CA ILE A 130 7.18 -14.34 -14.10
C ILE A 130 8.72 -14.33 -14.19
N SER A 131 9.33 -13.15 -14.25
CA SER A 131 10.79 -13.03 -14.31
C SER A 131 11.45 -13.58 -13.04
N ALA A 132 10.82 -13.42 -11.88
CA ALA A 132 11.31 -13.98 -10.63
C ALA A 132 11.31 -15.52 -10.65
N LEU A 133 10.21 -16.12 -11.12
CA LEU A 133 10.05 -17.56 -11.26
C LEU A 133 11.00 -18.19 -12.28
N ASP A 134 11.20 -17.51 -13.41
CA ASP A 134 12.09 -17.93 -14.51
C ASP A 134 13.57 -17.85 -14.10
N LEU A 135 13.96 -16.75 -13.47
CA LEU A 135 15.36 -16.46 -13.16
C LEU A 135 15.80 -16.95 -11.77
N GLY A 136 14.89 -17.59 -11.02
CA GLY A 136 15.19 -18.12 -9.68
C GLY A 136 15.52 -17.02 -8.66
N THR A 137 14.82 -15.88 -8.76
CA THR A 137 14.99 -14.72 -7.88
C THR A 137 13.77 -14.53 -6.98
N VAL A 138 13.88 -13.63 -6.02
CA VAL A 138 12.80 -13.27 -5.08
C VAL A 138 12.42 -11.80 -5.33
N PRO A 139 11.11 -11.47 -5.47
CA PRO A 139 10.65 -10.09 -5.58
C PRO A 139 11.20 -9.22 -4.44
N TRP A 140 11.50 -7.96 -4.72
CA TRP A 140 12.22 -7.10 -3.79
C TRP A 140 11.51 -6.94 -2.45
N SER A 141 10.17 -6.91 -2.44
CA SER A 141 9.34 -6.88 -1.23
C SER A 141 9.57 -8.08 -0.31
N GLU A 142 9.91 -9.25 -0.87
CA GLU A 142 10.10 -10.50 -0.16
C GLU A 142 11.58 -10.80 0.15
N VAL A 143 12.52 -9.97 -0.33
CA VAL A 143 13.95 -10.08 0.05
C VAL A 143 14.11 -9.76 1.54
N PRO A 144 14.74 -10.64 2.35
CA PRO A 144 14.88 -10.44 3.79
C PRO A 144 15.49 -9.09 4.15
N VAL A 145 14.85 -8.38 5.10
CA VAL A 145 15.30 -7.05 5.54
C VAL A 145 16.73 -7.08 6.08
N SER A 146 17.11 -8.12 6.82
CA SER A 146 18.47 -8.30 7.32
C SER A 146 19.51 -8.39 6.20
N LEU A 147 19.17 -9.02 5.07
CA LEU A 147 20.04 -9.10 3.89
C LEU A 147 20.18 -7.72 3.22
N LYS A 148 19.08 -6.98 3.06
CA LYS A 148 19.12 -5.60 2.54
C LYS A 148 20.00 -4.70 3.41
N GLN A 149 19.83 -4.77 4.73
CA GLN A 149 20.63 -4.01 5.70
C GLN A 149 22.11 -4.37 5.62
N ALA A 150 22.45 -5.67 5.56
CA ALA A 150 23.82 -6.13 5.46
C ALA A 150 24.52 -5.63 4.18
N LEU A 151 23.78 -5.50 3.08
CA LEU A 151 24.27 -4.96 1.81
C LEU A 151 24.12 -3.43 1.69
N ARG A 152 23.62 -2.75 2.73
CA ARG A 152 23.28 -1.31 2.72
C ARG A 152 22.39 -0.91 1.55
N LEU A 153 21.46 -1.78 1.18
CA LEU A 153 20.49 -1.55 0.11
C LEU A 153 19.23 -0.86 0.65
N PRO A 154 18.51 -0.08 -0.18
CA PRO A 154 17.27 0.57 0.22
C PRO A 154 16.20 -0.41 0.72
N ALA A 155 15.37 0.00 1.68
CA ALA A 155 14.29 -0.85 2.16
C ALA A 155 13.22 -1.10 1.09
N GLY A 156 12.83 -0.04 0.38
CA GLY A 156 11.89 -0.07 -0.75
C GLY A 156 12.59 -0.32 -2.10
N ASP A 157 11.80 -0.58 -3.14
CA ASP A 157 12.33 -0.74 -4.50
C ASP A 157 12.86 0.60 -5.04
N LYS A 158 14.12 0.58 -5.49
CA LYS A 158 14.84 1.71 -6.09
C LYS A 158 15.50 1.31 -7.42
N GLY A 159 14.96 0.31 -8.10
CA GLY A 159 15.39 -0.13 -9.43
C GLY A 159 15.69 -1.62 -9.54
N ILE A 160 15.82 -2.34 -8.43
CA ILE A 160 15.94 -3.81 -8.41
C ILE A 160 14.57 -4.35 -8.02
N ASP A 161 13.86 -4.93 -8.99
CA ASP A 161 12.53 -5.50 -8.77
C ASP A 161 12.63 -6.92 -8.18
N SER A 162 13.69 -7.67 -8.47
CA SER A 162 13.95 -8.97 -7.81
C SER A 162 15.44 -9.32 -7.70
N LEU A 163 15.78 -10.16 -6.73
CA LEU A 163 17.15 -10.53 -6.38
C LEU A 163 17.26 -12.03 -6.05
N ALA A 164 18.26 -12.72 -6.61
CA ALA A 164 18.58 -14.07 -6.17
C ALA A 164 19.19 -14.03 -4.76
N LEU A 165 18.74 -14.89 -3.86
CA LEU A 165 19.22 -14.88 -2.47
C LEU A 165 20.69 -15.32 -2.31
N ASN A 166 21.28 -15.91 -3.35
CA ASN A 166 22.73 -16.14 -3.43
C ASN A 166 23.50 -14.91 -3.95
N LEU A 167 22.81 -13.78 -4.18
CA LEU A 167 23.30 -12.49 -4.68
C LEU A 167 23.88 -12.49 -6.09
N THR A 168 23.76 -13.57 -6.86
CA THR A 168 24.40 -13.72 -8.17
C THR A 168 23.65 -13.06 -9.33
N VAL A 169 22.34 -12.84 -9.16
CA VAL A 169 21.43 -12.30 -10.18
C VAL A 169 20.59 -11.18 -9.59
N ALA A 170 20.64 -9.99 -10.19
CA ALA A 170 19.72 -8.89 -9.92
C ALA A 170 18.90 -8.59 -11.18
N VAL A 171 17.61 -8.32 -11.00
CA VAL A 171 16.67 -8.14 -12.10
C VAL A 171 15.91 -6.83 -11.94
N GLN A 172 15.75 -6.11 -13.05
CA GLN A 172 14.80 -5.03 -13.20
C GLN A 172 13.72 -5.46 -14.21
N ALA A 173 12.48 -5.61 -13.76
CA ALA A 173 11.33 -5.98 -14.57
C ALA A 173 10.50 -4.73 -14.91
N LYS A 174 10.26 -4.49 -16.22
CA LYS A 174 9.49 -3.34 -16.69
C LYS A 174 8.56 -3.72 -17.82
N ASP A 175 7.27 -3.48 -17.59
CA ASP A 175 6.21 -3.59 -18.58
C ASP A 175 5.67 -2.18 -18.87
N TYR A 176 6.04 -1.64 -20.03
CA TYR A 176 5.44 -0.45 -20.57
C TYR A 176 4.57 -0.85 -21.76
N THR A 177 3.28 -1.01 -21.50
CA THR A 177 2.27 -1.22 -22.55
C THR A 177 2.35 -0.08 -23.59
N ASN A 178 2.00 -0.38 -24.84
CA ASN A 178 2.07 0.54 -26.00
C ASN A 178 3.49 0.84 -26.53
N GLY A 179 4.48 0.06 -26.14
CA GLY A 179 5.83 0.12 -26.71
C GLY A 179 6.62 1.38 -26.36
N HIS A 180 6.28 2.01 -25.24
CA HIS A 180 7.13 3.02 -24.65
C HIS A 180 8.49 2.43 -24.26
N SER A 181 9.52 3.27 -24.32
CA SER A 181 10.84 2.87 -23.89
C SER A 181 11.00 3.03 -22.38
N VAL A 182 11.76 2.13 -21.75
CA VAL A 182 12.13 2.28 -20.35
C VAL A 182 12.99 3.54 -20.19
N PRO A 183 12.62 4.49 -19.30
CA PRO A 183 13.41 5.70 -19.10
C PRO A 183 14.84 5.38 -18.65
N LEU A 184 15.83 6.04 -19.25
CA LEU A 184 17.25 5.79 -18.96
C LEU A 184 17.58 5.97 -17.47
N GLU A 185 16.96 6.95 -16.80
CA GLU A 185 17.13 7.20 -15.36
C GLU A 185 16.80 5.95 -14.50
N ARG A 186 15.77 5.19 -14.89
CA ARG A 186 15.38 3.97 -14.16
C ARG A 186 16.43 2.87 -14.35
N LEU A 187 16.99 2.77 -15.55
CA LEU A 187 18.02 1.81 -15.89
C LEU A 187 19.35 2.15 -15.21
N THR A 188 19.73 3.43 -15.16
CA THR A 188 20.96 3.88 -14.47
C THR A 188 20.91 3.64 -12.97
N ASN A 189 19.73 3.81 -12.33
CA ASN A 189 19.57 3.49 -10.91
C ASN A 189 19.74 2.00 -10.63
N PHE A 190 19.18 1.14 -11.50
CA PHE A 190 19.39 -0.31 -11.43
C PHE A 190 20.86 -0.67 -11.60
N ASP A 191 21.51 -0.13 -12.64
CA ASP A 191 22.93 -0.39 -12.90
C ASP A 191 23.81 0.02 -11.72
N PHE A 192 23.59 1.22 -11.19
CA PHE A 192 24.34 1.75 -10.06
C PHE A 192 24.22 0.84 -8.84
N LEU A 193 22.99 0.43 -8.47
CA LEU A 193 22.78 -0.47 -7.35
C LEU A 193 23.41 -1.84 -7.59
N ALA A 194 23.29 -2.39 -8.81
CA ALA A 194 23.78 -3.73 -9.10
C ALA A 194 25.30 -3.80 -9.34
N THR A 195 25.99 -2.69 -9.62
CA THR A 195 27.44 -2.67 -9.90
C THR A 195 28.27 -1.89 -8.89
N ARG A 196 27.78 -0.75 -8.40
CA ARG A 196 28.56 0.19 -7.57
C ARG A 196 28.24 0.08 -6.08
N SER A 197 27.15 -0.58 -5.70
CA SER A 197 26.88 -0.88 -4.29
C SER A 197 27.66 -2.10 -3.80
N LEU A 198 27.51 -2.45 -2.51
CA LEU A 198 28.06 -3.70 -1.96
C LEU A 198 27.53 -4.95 -2.69
N LEU A 199 26.34 -4.88 -3.29
CA LEU A 199 25.80 -5.96 -4.11
C LEU A 199 26.67 -6.26 -5.33
N GLY A 200 27.32 -5.24 -5.93
CA GLY A 200 28.14 -5.40 -7.13
C GLY A 200 29.37 -6.30 -6.94
N GLN A 201 29.79 -6.55 -5.69
CA GLN A 201 30.85 -7.51 -5.38
C GLN A 201 30.41 -8.96 -5.58
N TYR A 202 29.10 -9.22 -5.58
CA TYR A 202 28.50 -10.55 -5.67
C TYR A 202 27.66 -10.76 -6.93
N CYS A 203 27.07 -9.68 -7.45
CA CYS A 203 26.13 -9.71 -8.56
C CYS A 203 26.85 -9.92 -9.90
N SER A 204 26.95 -11.18 -10.31
CA SER A 204 27.56 -11.58 -11.58
C SER A 204 26.68 -11.29 -12.81
N ARG A 205 25.35 -11.31 -12.65
CA ARG A 205 24.38 -11.17 -13.74
C ARG A 205 23.38 -10.08 -13.41
N ARG A 206 23.23 -9.13 -14.33
CA ARG A 206 22.27 -8.03 -14.26
C ARG A 206 21.32 -8.21 -15.43
N ILE A 207 20.03 -8.32 -15.15
CA ILE A 207 19.04 -8.64 -16.17
C ILE A 207 17.98 -7.55 -16.17
N VAL A 208 17.68 -7.00 -17.35
CA VAL A 208 16.50 -6.17 -17.56
C VAL A 208 15.44 -7.05 -18.23
N ALA A 209 14.39 -7.37 -17.50
CA ALA A 209 13.27 -8.17 -17.97
C ALA A 209 12.17 -7.27 -18.54
N THR A 210 11.72 -7.53 -19.77
CA THR A 210 10.64 -6.75 -20.41
C THR A 210 9.64 -7.65 -21.12
N ASN A 211 8.44 -7.15 -21.39
CA ASN A 211 7.55 -7.78 -22.37
C ASN A 211 8.03 -7.52 -23.81
N SER A 212 7.36 -8.13 -24.79
CA SER A 212 7.70 -8.04 -26.22
C SER A 212 7.56 -6.64 -26.83
N SER A 213 6.67 -5.81 -26.26
CA SER A 213 6.40 -4.47 -26.77
C SER A 213 7.34 -3.41 -26.23
N THR A 214 7.84 -3.58 -25.00
CA THR A 214 8.68 -2.62 -24.29
C THR A 214 10.06 -2.54 -24.92
N LYS A 215 10.55 -1.31 -25.13
CA LYS A 215 11.87 -1.06 -25.76
C LYS A 215 12.88 -0.59 -24.72
N LEU A 216 14.13 -1.03 -24.85
CA LEU A 216 15.24 -0.41 -24.13
C LEU A 216 15.82 0.73 -24.99
N PRO A 217 16.31 1.82 -24.39
CA PRO A 217 17.05 2.84 -25.13
C PRO A 217 18.30 2.21 -25.76
N GLN A 218 18.62 2.55 -27.01
CA GLN A 218 19.81 2.02 -27.69
C GLN A 218 21.10 2.20 -26.87
N LEU A 219 21.23 3.35 -26.20
CA LEU A 219 22.38 3.66 -25.35
C LEU A 219 22.57 2.65 -24.21
N TRP A 220 21.49 2.00 -23.74
CA TRP A 220 21.58 0.99 -22.68
C TRP A 220 22.30 -0.28 -23.14
N ASP A 221 22.01 -0.75 -24.36
CA ASP A 221 22.66 -1.93 -24.96
C ASP A 221 24.17 -1.70 -25.08
N GLU A 222 24.60 -0.45 -25.29
CA GLU A 222 26.00 -0.06 -25.42
C GLU A 222 26.71 0.10 -24.07
N LEU A 223 26.01 0.56 -23.01
CA LEU A 223 26.65 0.98 -21.76
C LEU A 223 26.64 -0.05 -20.64
N ALA A 224 25.53 -0.79 -20.48
CA ALA A 224 25.29 -1.44 -19.21
C ALA A 224 25.93 -2.82 -19.10
N GLY A 225 26.12 -3.55 -20.21
CA GLY A 225 26.49 -4.96 -20.17
C GLY A 225 25.50 -5.82 -19.37
N ALA A 226 24.27 -5.33 -19.19
CA ALA A 226 23.17 -6.07 -18.59
C ALA A 226 22.47 -6.91 -19.68
N GLU A 227 22.05 -8.11 -19.33
CA GLU A 227 21.32 -8.99 -20.24
C GLU A 227 19.88 -8.47 -20.44
N HIS A 228 19.39 -8.42 -21.68
CA HIS A 228 17.99 -8.12 -21.96
C HIS A 228 17.19 -9.43 -22.08
N ARG A 229 16.33 -9.73 -21.10
CA ARG A 229 15.41 -10.86 -21.15
C ARG A 229 14.03 -10.38 -21.57
N ARG A 230 13.66 -10.65 -22.82
CA ARG A 230 12.34 -10.31 -23.36
C ARG A 230 11.40 -11.50 -23.26
N TYR A 231 10.21 -11.30 -22.69
CA TYR A 231 9.16 -12.32 -22.61
C TYR A 231 8.12 -12.10 -23.72
N SER A 232 7.85 -13.15 -24.50
CA SER A 232 6.76 -13.14 -25.48
C SER A 232 5.39 -13.30 -24.81
N ALA A 233 4.31 -13.00 -25.55
CA ALA A 233 2.96 -13.21 -25.04
C ALA A 233 2.68 -14.70 -24.79
N GLU A 234 3.21 -15.57 -25.65
CA GLU A 234 3.12 -17.02 -25.53
C GLU A 234 3.90 -17.55 -24.32
N GLU A 235 5.09 -17.02 -24.06
CA GLU A 235 5.86 -17.37 -22.86
C GLU A 235 5.13 -16.96 -21.58
N MET A 236 4.55 -15.75 -21.56
CA MET A 236 3.76 -15.30 -20.42
C MET A 236 2.53 -16.19 -20.20
N GLU A 237 1.81 -16.54 -21.27
CA GLU A 237 0.67 -17.45 -21.17
C GLU A 237 1.08 -18.86 -20.69
N ALA A 238 2.22 -19.36 -21.16
CA ALA A 238 2.76 -20.63 -20.70
C ALA A 238 3.06 -20.61 -19.19
N TRP A 239 3.54 -19.49 -18.63
CA TRP A 239 3.70 -19.33 -17.19
C TRP A 239 2.37 -19.31 -16.44
N ARG A 240 1.34 -18.65 -16.97
CA ARG A 240 -0.01 -18.69 -16.38
C ARG A 240 -0.59 -20.11 -16.38
N LEU A 241 -0.42 -20.86 -17.46
CA LEU A 241 -0.83 -22.27 -17.56
C LEU A 241 -0.11 -23.12 -16.51
N ARG A 242 1.22 -23.04 -16.43
CA ARG A 242 2.01 -23.75 -15.39
C ARG A 242 1.56 -23.40 -13.98
N ALA A 243 1.22 -22.15 -13.73
CA ALA A 243 0.71 -21.71 -12.43
C ALA A 243 -0.65 -22.34 -12.11
N ARG A 244 -1.58 -22.38 -13.07
CA ARG A 244 -2.88 -23.05 -12.91
C ARG A 244 -2.73 -24.56 -12.68
N GLU A 245 -1.91 -25.23 -13.48
CA GLU A 245 -1.61 -26.66 -13.33
C GLU A 245 -0.97 -26.96 -11.96
N TRP A 246 -0.07 -26.09 -11.49
CA TRP A 246 0.55 -26.23 -10.18
C TRP A 246 -0.48 -26.17 -9.05
N VAL A 247 -1.39 -25.20 -9.10
CA VAL A 247 -2.48 -25.07 -8.14
C VAL A 247 -3.38 -26.31 -8.20
N GLU A 248 -3.78 -26.77 -9.38
CA GLU A 248 -4.63 -27.97 -9.55
C GLU A 248 -3.97 -29.25 -9.00
N GLN A 249 -2.65 -29.40 -9.17
CA GLN A 249 -1.91 -30.58 -8.71
C GLN A 249 -1.67 -30.64 -7.21
N GLN A 250 -1.89 -29.55 -6.46
CA GLN A 250 -1.71 -29.59 -5.02
C GLN A 250 -2.85 -30.41 -4.37
N PRO A 251 -2.59 -31.59 -3.78
CA PRO A 251 -3.62 -32.35 -3.10
C PRO A 251 -4.13 -31.53 -1.90
N GLY A 252 -5.38 -31.03 -2.01
CA GLY A 252 -5.99 -30.11 -1.04
C GLY A 252 -6.20 -28.67 -1.55
N SER A 253 -5.82 -28.36 -2.79
CA SER A 253 -6.05 -27.05 -3.42
C SER A 253 -7.46 -26.87 -4.01
N GLU A 254 -8.21 -27.97 -4.20
CA GLU A 254 -9.67 -27.88 -4.31
C GLU A 254 -10.22 -27.36 -2.97
N ALA A 255 -10.27 -26.05 -2.81
CA ALA A 255 -11.22 -25.39 -1.93
C ALA A 255 -11.33 -26.00 -0.52
N ASP A 256 -10.21 -26.33 0.13
CA ASP A 256 -10.11 -26.07 1.56
C ASP A 256 -9.92 -24.55 1.76
N SER A 257 -10.77 -23.76 1.09
CA SER A 257 -11.42 -22.62 1.70
C SER A 257 -12.25 -23.16 2.87
N THR A 258 -11.61 -23.83 3.83
CA THR A 258 -12.09 -23.74 5.18
C THR A 258 -12.09 -22.23 5.42
N PRO A 259 -13.27 -21.59 5.49
CA PRO A 259 -13.33 -20.16 5.66
C PRO A 259 -12.41 -19.84 6.83
N SER A 260 -11.61 -18.77 6.73
CA SER A 260 -10.58 -18.43 7.74
C SER A 260 -11.16 -18.37 9.17
N SER A 261 -12.49 -18.29 9.28
CA SER A 261 -13.28 -18.57 10.48
C SER A 261 -13.01 -19.91 11.18
N LYS A 262 -12.37 -20.91 10.53
CA LYS A 262 -12.02 -22.20 11.15
C LYS A 262 -10.57 -22.30 11.65
N LEU A 263 -9.74 -21.26 11.50
CA LEU A 263 -8.38 -21.30 12.06
C LEU A 263 -8.46 -21.38 13.60
N PRO A 264 -7.80 -22.36 14.25
CA PRO A 264 -7.82 -22.43 15.71
C PRO A 264 -7.17 -21.19 16.30
N ARG A 265 -7.86 -20.55 17.25
CA ARG A 265 -7.32 -19.39 17.95
C ARG A 265 -6.33 -19.84 19.00
N TRP A 266 -5.25 -19.09 19.15
CA TRP A 266 -4.28 -19.35 20.22
C TRP A 266 -4.84 -18.85 21.55
N PRO A 267 -4.41 -19.41 22.70
CA PRO A 267 -4.94 -19.02 24.01
C PRO A 267 -4.87 -17.51 24.31
N HIS A 268 -3.83 -16.82 23.82
CA HIS A 268 -3.70 -15.37 24.01
C HIS A 268 -4.67 -14.57 23.14
N GLN A 269 -5.04 -15.07 21.97
CA GLN A 269 -6.03 -14.45 21.09
C GLN A 269 -7.42 -14.57 21.72
N GLU A 270 -7.78 -15.76 22.22
CA GLU A 270 -9.03 -15.99 22.93
C GLU A 270 -9.14 -15.13 24.20
N ALA A 271 -8.06 -15.03 24.97
CA ALA A 271 -8.01 -14.19 26.16
C ALA A 271 -8.22 -12.71 25.82
N CYS A 272 -7.54 -12.22 24.77
CA CYS A 272 -7.73 -10.85 24.27
C CYS A 272 -9.17 -10.61 23.82
N LEU A 273 -9.73 -11.54 23.03
CA LEU A 273 -11.09 -11.44 22.51
C LEU A 273 -12.14 -11.40 23.62
N ARG A 274 -11.99 -12.25 24.66
CA ARG A 274 -12.83 -12.20 25.87
C ARG A 274 -12.74 -10.84 26.59
N ALA A 275 -11.54 -10.27 26.69
CA ALA A 275 -11.35 -8.96 27.32
C ALA A 275 -12.02 -7.84 26.50
N CYS A 276 -11.86 -7.84 25.17
CA CYS A 276 -12.53 -6.91 24.27
C CYS A 276 -14.06 -6.98 24.41
N ARG A 277 -14.64 -8.19 24.43
CA ARG A 277 -16.08 -8.40 24.61
C ARG A 277 -16.58 -7.88 25.96
N THR A 278 -15.84 -8.18 27.03
CA THR A 278 -16.18 -7.70 28.38
C THR A 278 -16.18 -6.18 28.45
N PHE A 279 -15.20 -5.53 27.79
CA PHE A 279 -15.14 -4.08 27.67
C PHE A 279 -16.36 -3.52 26.92
N LEU A 280 -16.68 -4.05 25.73
CA LEU A 280 -17.85 -3.60 24.96
C LEU A 280 -19.16 -3.78 25.72
N ALA A 281 -19.32 -4.87 26.47
CA ALA A 281 -20.50 -5.13 27.30
C ALA A 281 -20.60 -4.21 28.54
N SER A 282 -19.50 -3.60 28.98
CA SER A 282 -19.47 -2.72 30.16
C SER A 282 -20.12 -1.35 29.90
N GLY A 283 -20.44 -1.04 28.64
CA GLY A 283 -21.13 0.17 28.22
C GLY A 283 -20.25 1.43 28.26
N PRO A 284 -20.85 2.63 28.08
CA PRO A 284 -20.13 3.87 27.75
C PRO A 284 -19.32 4.48 28.91
N LYS A 285 -19.29 3.85 30.09
CA LYS A 285 -18.53 4.35 31.25
C LYS A 285 -17.03 4.32 31.01
N GLN A 286 -16.56 3.41 30.16
CA GLN A 286 -15.18 3.33 29.75
C GLN A 286 -15.11 3.63 28.25
N ARG A 287 -14.36 4.68 27.90
CA ARG A 287 -14.28 5.15 26.50
C ARG A 287 -13.31 4.33 25.67
N ASP A 288 -12.18 3.97 26.28
CA ASP A 288 -11.03 3.42 25.57
C ASP A 288 -10.55 2.08 26.12
N PHE A 289 -10.12 1.21 25.21
CA PHE A 289 -9.49 -0.08 25.51
C PHE A 289 -8.25 -0.27 24.64
N PHE A 290 -7.14 -0.67 25.28
CA PHE A 290 -5.84 -0.80 24.61
C PHE A 290 -5.39 -2.25 24.52
N VAL A 291 -5.06 -2.70 23.30
CA VAL A 291 -4.50 -4.03 23.06
C VAL A 291 -3.04 -3.91 22.64
N GLN A 292 -2.15 -4.60 23.35
CA GLN A 292 -0.74 -4.70 22.99
C GLN A 292 -0.39 -6.15 22.69
N ILE A 293 -0.20 -6.45 21.40
CA ILE A 293 0.19 -7.76 20.90
C ILE A 293 1.31 -7.54 19.89
N ALA A 294 2.33 -8.41 19.94
CA ALA A 294 3.44 -8.42 18.99
C ALA A 294 2.93 -8.51 17.53
N THR A 295 3.68 -7.94 16.59
CA THR A 295 3.45 -8.17 15.17
C THR A 295 3.48 -9.66 14.86
N GLY A 296 2.54 -10.16 14.04
CA GLY A 296 2.38 -11.60 13.80
C GLY A 296 1.60 -12.36 14.88
N GLY A 297 1.27 -11.75 16.03
CA GLY A 297 0.47 -12.40 17.09
C GLY A 297 -1.02 -12.55 16.76
N GLY A 298 -1.45 -12.18 15.55
CA GLY A 298 -2.82 -12.30 15.07
C GLY A 298 -3.78 -11.19 15.52
N LYS A 299 -3.31 -9.94 15.63
CA LYS A 299 -4.17 -8.78 15.94
C LYS A 299 -5.37 -8.67 14.99
N SER A 300 -5.13 -8.80 13.69
CA SER A 300 -6.18 -8.68 12.67
C SER A 300 -7.21 -9.81 12.72
N LEU A 301 -6.81 -11.01 13.15
CA LEU A 301 -7.76 -12.12 13.40
C LEU A 301 -8.67 -11.81 14.59
N ILE A 302 -8.12 -11.28 15.69
CA ILE A 302 -8.92 -10.85 16.84
C ILE A 302 -9.90 -9.75 16.44
N MET A 303 -9.46 -8.78 15.62
CA MET A 303 -10.35 -7.75 15.08
C MET A 303 -11.48 -8.38 14.27
N ALA A 304 -11.17 -9.30 13.35
CA ALA A 304 -12.18 -9.97 12.54
C ALA A 304 -13.19 -10.76 13.41
N ASP A 305 -12.73 -11.54 14.39
CA ASP A 305 -13.60 -12.27 15.31
C ASP A 305 -14.51 -11.36 16.12
N LEU A 306 -13.98 -10.22 16.57
CA LEU A 306 -14.78 -9.23 17.28
C LEU A 306 -15.90 -8.67 16.38
N LEU A 307 -15.59 -8.43 15.11
CA LEU A 307 -16.54 -7.90 14.13
C LEU A 307 -17.58 -8.94 13.67
N THR A 308 -17.25 -10.25 13.68
CA THR A 308 -18.22 -11.31 13.33
C THR A 308 -19.38 -11.41 14.32
N GLU A 309 -19.23 -10.88 15.53
CA GLU A 309 -20.25 -10.92 16.59
C GLU A 309 -20.96 -9.58 16.77
N LEU A 310 -20.76 -8.62 15.86
CA LEU A 310 -21.59 -7.43 15.83
C LEU A 310 -23.03 -7.82 15.46
N ASP A 311 -23.99 -7.24 16.16
CA ASP A 311 -25.42 -7.43 15.88
C ASP A 311 -25.74 -7.06 14.42
N GLU A 312 -26.86 -7.55 13.86
CA GLU A 312 -27.25 -7.37 12.44
C GLU A 312 -27.43 -5.89 11.99
N GLY A 313 -27.30 -4.91 12.88
CA GLY A 313 -27.26 -3.48 12.56
C GLY A 313 -25.97 -2.77 12.97
N GLY A 314 -25.04 -3.49 13.60
CA GLY A 314 -23.80 -2.95 14.12
C GLY A 314 -22.90 -2.44 12.99
N ARG A 315 -22.31 -1.27 13.19
CA ARG A 315 -21.39 -0.64 12.25
C ARG A 315 -20.03 -0.47 12.89
N ALA A 316 -18.99 -0.85 12.16
CA ALA A 316 -17.62 -0.71 12.62
C ALA A 316 -16.72 -0.03 11.61
N CYS A 317 -15.73 0.70 12.12
CA CYS A 317 -14.65 1.25 11.31
C CYS A 317 -13.30 0.82 11.87
N VAL A 318 -12.47 0.25 11.00
CA VAL A 318 -11.08 -0.10 11.26
C VAL A 318 -10.20 0.93 10.57
N ILE A 319 -9.52 1.77 11.34
CA ILE A 319 -8.59 2.77 10.82
C ILE A 319 -7.19 2.18 10.80
N VAL A 320 -6.58 2.19 9.61
CA VAL A 320 -5.22 1.71 9.35
C VAL A 320 -4.32 2.84 8.86
N PRO A 321 -2.99 2.77 9.05
CA PRO A 321 -2.09 3.85 8.65
C PRO A 321 -1.85 3.94 7.13
N LYS A 322 -2.00 2.83 6.39
CA LYS A 322 -1.57 2.72 4.99
C LYS A 322 -2.56 1.94 4.11
N LEU A 323 -2.52 2.20 2.80
CA LEU A 323 -3.42 1.59 1.79
C LEU A 323 -3.20 0.09 1.59
N ASP A 324 -1.95 -0.38 1.66
CA ASP A 324 -1.60 -1.80 1.60
C ASP A 324 -2.19 -2.55 2.81
N LEU A 325 -2.08 -1.97 4.00
CA LEU A 325 -2.69 -2.51 5.22
C LEU A 325 -4.22 -2.54 5.14
N MET A 326 -4.84 -1.52 4.53
CA MET A 326 -6.29 -1.49 4.28
C MET A 326 -6.70 -2.69 3.43
N GLU A 327 -5.97 -2.95 2.35
CA GLU A 327 -6.28 -4.07 1.46
C GLU A 327 -6.07 -5.42 2.16
N GLN A 328 -4.98 -5.58 2.92
CA GLN A 328 -4.72 -6.80 3.69
C GLN A 328 -5.81 -7.09 4.73
N VAL A 329 -6.26 -6.07 5.47
CA VAL A 329 -7.32 -6.21 6.48
C VAL A 329 -8.67 -6.50 5.81
N ALA A 330 -9.00 -5.81 4.71
CA ALA A 330 -10.24 -6.05 3.97
C ALA A 330 -10.29 -7.48 3.40
N GLN A 331 -9.20 -7.94 2.78
CA GLN A 331 -9.09 -9.32 2.28
C GLN A 331 -9.22 -10.36 3.40
N LEU A 332 -8.64 -10.10 4.57
CA LEU A 332 -8.82 -10.96 5.73
C LEU A 332 -10.31 -11.05 6.12
N PHE A 333 -11.00 -9.91 6.20
CA PHE A 333 -12.42 -9.87 6.55
C PHE A 333 -13.29 -10.58 5.49
N GLU A 334 -12.99 -10.39 4.21
CA GLU A 334 -13.65 -11.11 3.11
C GLU A 334 -13.41 -12.62 3.20
N SER A 335 -12.19 -13.05 3.51
CA SER A 335 -11.83 -14.48 3.69
C SER A 335 -12.52 -15.13 4.88
N MET A 336 -12.98 -14.31 5.84
CA MET A 336 -13.77 -14.72 6.99
C MET A 336 -15.29 -14.56 6.76
N ALA A 337 -15.68 -14.21 5.53
CA ALA A 337 -17.07 -14.01 5.10
C ALA A 337 -17.81 -12.92 5.89
N LEU A 338 -17.12 -11.88 6.35
CA LEU A 338 -17.77 -10.73 6.96
C LEU A 338 -18.53 -9.95 5.85
N PRO A 339 -19.83 -9.64 6.04
CA PRO A 339 -20.63 -8.98 5.01
C PRO A 339 -20.36 -7.48 4.95
N GLY A 340 -20.60 -6.88 3.77
CA GLY A 340 -20.70 -5.42 3.61
C GLY A 340 -19.44 -4.66 4.00
N ILE A 341 -18.30 -4.99 3.38
CA ILE A 341 -17.01 -4.35 3.62
C ILE A 341 -16.79 -3.19 2.63
N SER A 342 -16.59 -1.97 3.15
CA SER A 342 -16.21 -0.80 2.37
C SER A 342 -14.75 -0.42 2.59
N ARG A 343 -13.99 -0.34 1.51
CA ARG A 343 -12.61 0.19 1.49
C ARG A 343 -12.66 1.70 1.35
N VAL A 344 -11.99 2.43 2.24
CA VAL A 344 -12.04 3.90 2.28
C VAL A 344 -10.63 4.49 2.26
N GLY A 345 -10.15 4.79 1.06
CA GLY A 345 -8.83 5.36 0.80
C GLY A 345 -8.80 6.39 -0.32
N THR A 346 -7.60 6.78 -0.76
CA THR A 346 -7.41 7.66 -1.90
C THR A 346 -7.95 7.00 -3.17
N GLY A 347 -8.89 7.65 -3.86
CA GLY A 347 -9.55 7.10 -5.05
C GLY A 347 -10.73 6.15 -4.78
N TYR A 348 -11.03 5.80 -3.53
CA TYR A 348 -12.19 4.99 -3.17
C TYR A 348 -13.31 5.87 -2.59
N THR A 349 -14.52 5.69 -3.10
CA THR A 349 -15.75 6.29 -2.55
C THR A 349 -16.34 5.33 -1.53
N PRO A 350 -16.62 5.77 -0.29
CA PRO A 350 -17.18 4.90 0.72
C PRO A 350 -18.61 4.47 0.33
N ASP A 351 -18.87 3.18 0.46
CA ASP A 351 -20.22 2.62 0.44
C ASP A 351 -20.84 2.90 1.82
N LYS A 352 -21.75 3.88 1.86
CA LYS A 352 -22.35 4.34 3.13
C LYS A 352 -23.36 3.36 3.70
N ASP A 353 -23.75 2.32 2.96
CA ASP A 353 -24.67 1.29 3.43
C ASP A 353 -23.91 0.06 3.98
N ALA A 354 -22.58 0.06 3.88
CA ALA A 354 -21.72 -0.95 4.46
C ALA A 354 -21.82 -1.02 6.00
N HIS A 355 -21.61 -2.22 6.52
CA HIS A 355 -21.53 -2.50 7.96
C HIS A 355 -20.10 -2.34 8.48
N ILE A 356 -19.10 -2.70 7.68
CA ILE A 356 -17.69 -2.66 8.07
C ILE A 356 -16.93 -1.74 7.12
N PHE A 357 -16.19 -0.80 7.69
CA PHE A 357 -15.34 0.12 6.94
C PHE A 357 -13.88 -0.15 7.28
N VAL A 358 -13.04 -0.36 6.28
CA VAL A 358 -11.58 -0.38 6.45
C VAL A 358 -11.04 0.90 5.83
N CYS A 359 -10.56 1.81 6.66
CA CYS A 359 -10.26 3.18 6.28
C CYS A 359 -8.80 3.54 6.53
N VAL A 360 -8.13 4.13 5.55
CA VAL A 360 -6.82 4.74 5.83
C VAL A 360 -7.01 6.05 6.59
N ARG A 361 -6.15 6.32 7.58
CA ARG A 361 -6.19 7.52 8.44
C ARG A 361 -6.56 8.81 7.68
N ASN A 362 -5.83 9.10 6.60
CA ASN A 362 -6.00 10.36 5.84
C ASN A 362 -7.31 10.46 5.05
N SER A 363 -8.12 9.40 5.02
CA SER A 363 -9.44 9.35 4.41
C SER A 363 -10.58 9.26 5.42
N ALA A 364 -10.31 9.24 6.72
CA ALA A 364 -11.32 9.12 7.77
C ALA A 364 -12.37 10.25 7.72
N TRP A 365 -11.99 11.43 7.26
CA TRP A 365 -12.89 12.57 7.07
C TRP A 365 -14.06 12.25 6.11
N LYS A 366 -13.90 11.30 5.18
CA LYS A 366 -14.97 10.86 4.27
C LYS A 366 -16.13 10.17 5.00
N LEU A 367 -15.90 9.75 6.24
CA LEU A 367 -16.85 9.04 7.11
C LEU A 367 -17.47 9.94 8.18
N ALA A 368 -17.32 11.26 8.10
CA ALA A 368 -17.81 12.22 9.11
C ALA A 368 -19.32 12.19 9.38
N HIS A 369 -20.11 11.52 8.54
CA HIS A 369 -21.56 11.38 8.67
C HIS A 369 -22.00 9.92 8.83
N VAL A 370 -21.08 9.05 9.25
CA VAL A 370 -21.34 7.64 9.52
C VAL A 370 -21.17 7.42 11.01
N ASP A 371 -22.22 6.95 11.67
CA ASP A 371 -22.16 6.56 13.07
C ASP A 371 -21.61 5.13 13.18
N PHE A 372 -20.72 4.92 14.15
CA PHE A 372 -20.08 3.63 14.39
C PHE A 372 -20.32 3.18 15.84
N ASP A 373 -20.69 1.91 16.00
CA ASP A 373 -20.76 1.26 17.30
C ASP A 373 -19.36 0.88 17.79
N VAL A 374 -18.44 0.57 16.87
CA VAL A 374 -17.06 0.18 17.18
C VAL A 374 -16.07 0.89 16.27
N LEU A 375 -15.10 1.59 16.87
CA LEU A 375 -13.93 2.10 16.16
C LEU A 375 -12.67 1.34 16.61
N LEU A 376 -11.96 0.74 15.66
CA LEU A 376 -10.70 0.02 15.89
C LEU A 376 -9.55 0.81 15.24
N LEU A 377 -8.53 1.20 16.01
CA LEU A 377 -7.35 1.88 15.50
C LEU A 377 -6.16 0.91 15.40
N ASP A 378 -5.83 0.44 14.20
CA ASP A 378 -4.66 -0.41 13.98
C ASP A 378 -3.38 0.41 13.91
N GLU A 379 -2.28 -0.19 14.39
CA GLU A 379 -1.00 0.46 14.61
C GLU A 379 -1.12 1.82 15.34
N ALA A 380 -1.87 1.83 16.45
CA ALA A 380 -2.25 3.07 17.13
C ALA A 380 -1.11 3.92 17.68
N HIS A 381 0.10 3.36 17.74
CA HIS A 381 1.32 4.09 18.04
C HIS A 381 1.64 5.17 16.98
N HIS A 382 0.98 5.16 15.82
CA HIS A 382 1.05 6.23 14.82
C HIS A 382 0.07 7.39 15.07
N TYR A 383 -0.86 7.27 16.03
CA TYR A 383 -1.87 8.29 16.34
C TYR A 383 -1.61 9.02 17.65
N GLU A 384 -0.55 8.65 18.39
CA GLU A 384 -0.15 9.42 19.56
C GLU A 384 0.22 10.85 19.13
N PRO A 385 -0.34 11.89 19.77
CA PRO A 385 0.11 13.26 19.55
C PRO A 385 1.61 13.31 19.79
N LEU A 386 2.35 13.89 18.86
CA LEU A 386 3.74 14.20 19.13
C LEU A 386 3.76 15.14 20.35
N PRO A 387 4.70 14.95 21.29
CA PRO A 387 4.92 15.92 22.35
C PRO A 387 5.00 17.32 21.72
N ALA A 388 4.22 18.27 22.22
CA ALA A 388 4.15 19.64 21.68
C ALA A 388 5.56 20.27 21.52
N ASP A 389 6.51 19.83 22.34
CA ASP A 389 7.90 20.26 22.38
C ASP A 389 8.72 19.86 21.13
N LEU A 390 8.18 19.02 20.24
CA LEU A 390 8.82 18.56 19.01
C LEU A 390 8.21 19.14 17.73
N GLU A 391 7.12 19.89 17.80
CA GLU A 391 6.43 20.41 16.61
C GLU A 391 7.13 21.65 15.99
N ASP A 392 8.07 22.29 16.71
CA ASP A 392 8.69 23.55 16.27
C ASP A 392 10.11 23.45 15.67
N ASN A 393 10.75 22.27 15.61
CA ASN A 393 12.18 22.19 15.28
C ASN A 393 12.57 21.61 13.90
N ASP A 394 11.65 21.04 13.10
CA ASP A 394 12.03 20.28 11.89
C ASP A 394 11.33 20.69 10.57
N LEU A 395 10.79 21.92 10.45
CA LEU A 395 10.15 22.41 9.22
C LEU A 395 10.81 23.61 8.55
N ASP A 396 12.09 23.90 8.82
CA ASP A 396 12.85 24.90 8.06
C ASP A 396 14.05 24.29 7.31
N ASP A 397 14.26 24.77 6.08
CA ASP A 397 15.48 24.70 5.26
C ASP A 397 15.77 23.51 4.30
N SER A 398 14.82 23.06 3.46
CA SER A 398 15.26 22.39 2.20
C SER A 398 14.43 22.59 0.93
N GLU A 399 13.47 23.53 0.89
CA GLU A 399 12.64 23.74 -0.32
C GLU A 399 12.59 25.19 -0.82
N GLN A 400 13.76 25.86 -0.96
CA GLN A 400 13.89 27.07 -1.79
C GLN A 400 15.26 27.15 -2.45
N ASP A 401 15.45 26.43 -3.54
CA ASP A 401 16.44 26.77 -4.57
C ASP A 401 16.01 26.15 -5.92
N LEU A 402 14.90 26.65 -6.46
CA LEU A 402 14.59 26.52 -7.88
C LEU A 402 15.02 27.82 -8.57
N PRO A 403 15.95 27.79 -9.52
CA PRO A 403 16.32 28.98 -10.27
C PRO A 403 15.11 29.47 -11.08
N GLN A 404 14.68 30.70 -10.81
CA GLN A 404 13.78 31.45 -11.67
C GLN A 404 14.48 31.66 -13.03
N GLU A 405 14.02 30.96 -14.06
CA GLU A 405 14.35 31.31 -15.44
C GLU A 405 13.71 32.67 -15.77
N SER A 406 14.53 33.71 -15.69
CA SER A 406 14.28 35.01 -16.31
C SER A 406 14.08 34.83 -17.81
N GLY A 407 12.94 35.30 -18.31
CA GLY A 407 12.51 35.09 -19.68
C GLY A 407 13.26 35.86 -20.76
N GLY A 408 12.77 35.66 -21.98
CA GLY A 408 13.05 36.53 -23.12
C GLY A 408 13.22 35.78 -24.43
N ALA A 409 12.14 35.53 -25.17
CA ALA A 409 12.16 35.62 -26.64
C ALA A 409 10.72 35.65 -27.19
N ASN A 410 10.29 36.86 -27.51
CA ASN A 410 9.20 37.13 -28.43
C ASN A 410 9.48 36.45 -29.78
N ASN A 411 8.51 35.72 -30.32
CA ASN A 411 8.39 35.50 -31.76
C ASN A 411 6.93 35.64 -32.19
N ASN A 412 6.57 36.87 -32.50
CA ASN A 412 5.49 37.18 -33.43
C ASN A 412 5.89 36.65 -34.80
N LEU A 413 5.23 35.60 -35.29
CA LEU A 413 5.25 35.26 -36.71
C LEU A 413 3.84 35.35 -37.29
N THR A 414 3.70 36.41 -38.08
CA THR A 414 2.60 36.77 -38.97
C THR A 414 2.15 35.62 -39.86
N ARG A 415 0.83 35.41 -39.85
CA ARG A 415 0.07 34.53 -40.74
C ARG A 415 -0.30 35.28 -42.02
N PRO A 416 0.06 34.81 -43.23
CA PRO A 416 -0.59 35.30 -44.44
C PRO A 416 -1.80 34.44 -44.79
N LYS A 417 -2.89 35.13 -45.15
CA LYS A 417 -4.07 34.60 -45.85
C LYS A 417 -3.80 34.61 -47.36
N SER A 418 -3.99 33.47 -48.01
CA SER A 418 -4.36 33.32 -49.42
C SER A 418 -4.86 31.87 -49.56
N GLY A 419 -6.00 31.52 -50.15
CA GLY A 419 -6.70 32.16 -51.26
C GLY A 419 -6.65 31.22 -52.47
N SER A 420 -7.69 30.38 -52.59
CA SER A 420 -8.27 29.79 -53.81
C SER A 420 -7.48 28.85 -54.75
N SER A 421 -8.11 27.69 -54.99
CA SER A 421 -8.52 27.16 -56.32
C SER A 421 -7.51 26.41 -57.22
N LEU A 422 -7.67 25.08 -57.33
CA LEU A 422 -8.12 24.38 -58.55
C LEU A 422 -7.97 22.85 -58.43
N ALA A 423 -9.03 22.12 -58.79
CA ALA A 423 -9.03 20.68 -59.07
C ALA A 423 -8.42 20.39 -60.46
N PRO A 424 -8.04 19.12 -60.75
CA PRO A 424 -8.95 18.23 -61.51
C PRO A 424 -8.95 16.78 -60.99
N ARG A 425 -10.12 16.14 -60.87
CA ARG A 425 -10.68 15.13 -61.81
C ARG A 425 -9.70 14.05 -62.28
N PHE A 426 -9.87 12.83 -61.76
CA PHE A 426 -9.91 11.62 -62.60
C PHE A 426 -10.96 10.64 -62.07
N ALA A 427 -11.78 10.18 -63.01
CA ALA A 427 -12.85 9.22 -62.84
C ALA A 427 -12.32 7.79 -63.05
N GLY A 428 -12.99 6.81 -62.43
CA GLY A 428 -12.72 5.39 -62.64
C GLY A 428 -13.65 4.53 -61.81
N ALA A 429 -14.89 4.43 -62.26
CA ALA A 429 -15.90 3.52 -61.73
C ALA A 429 -15.55 2.06 -62.09
N LEU A 430 -15.83 1.10 -61.20
CA LEU A 430 -16.46 -0.15 -61.64
C LEU A 430 -17.29 -0.80 -60.53
N GLN A 431 -18.46 -1.24 -61.00
CA GLN A 431 -19.65 -1.82 -60.37
C GLN A 431 -19.41 -3.20 -59.73
N THR A 432 -19.98 -3.41 -58.54
CA THR A 432 -21.07 -4.36 -58.18
C THR A 432 -20.81 -5.86 -58.31
N SER A 433 -20.99 -6.59 -57.21
CA SER A 433 -22.05 -7.61 -57.12
C SER A 433 -22.23 -8.11 -55.68
N THR A 434 -23.44 -7.94 -55.19
CA THR A 434 -24.08 -8.67 -54.10
C THR A 434 -24.33 -10.14 -54.48
N SER A 435 -24.10 -11.08 -53.57
CA SER A 435 -24.96 -12.27 -53.43
C SER A 435 -24.90 -12.82 -52.01
N ALA A 436 -26.06 -12.77 -51.34
CA ALA A 436 -26.39 -13.58 -50.18
C ALA A 436 -27.29 -14.75 -50.64
N CYS A 437 -27.43 -15.77 -49.76
CA CYS A 437 -28.16 -17.04 -49.85
C CYS A 437 -27.34 -18.24 -50.37
N GLU A 438 -26.87 -19.10 -49.46
CA GLU A 438 -27.66 -20.15 -48.78
C GLU A 438 -27.30 -20.23 -47.30
#